data_AF-A0A820AZ61-F1
#
_entry.id   AF-A0A820AZ61-F1
#
_cell.length_a   1.000
_cell.length_b   1.000
_cell.length_c   1.000
_cell.angle_alpha   90.00
_cell.angle_beta   90.00
_cell.angle_gamma   90.00
#
_symmetry.space_group_name_H-M   'P 1'
#
loop_
_entity.id
_entity.type
_entity.pdbx_description
1 polymer ?
#
loop_
_entity_poly.entity_id
_entity_poly.type
_entity_poly.pdbx_seq_one_letter_code
_entity_poly.pdbx_strand_id
1 'polypeptide(L)'
;MRGDYDSILTWPFSYKVIFCLYDQTGSQRHIIDSFRPDIKSNSFQRPRSAMNIASGIPKFLPLSIIQPANNPYVRDDCMFIRCIVDFESMPKMCIPYALNLNLGLPMSIREKAIQAESEKLRSPSSLSTVTRCTESSTKIDHLTVKT
;
A
#
# COMPACT_ATOMS: atom_id res chain seq x y z
N MET A 1 5.24 -7.50 9.58
CA MET A 1 5.77 -8.81 10.04
C MET A 1 7.09 -9.04 9.34
N ARG A 2 7.98 -9.87 9.90
CA ARG A 2 9.19 -10.30 9.19
C ARG A 2 8.82 -11.29 8.09
N GLY A 3 9.26 -11.03 6.87
CA GLY A 3 9.09 -11.90 5.70
C GLY A 3 10.42 -12.46 5.20
N ASP A 4 10.35 -13.57 4.45
CA ASP A 4 11.54 -14.24 3.89
C ASP A 4 12.29 -13.36 2.88
N TYR A 5 11.57 -12.46 2.22
CA TYR A 5 12.10 -11.58 1.18
C TYR A 5 12.39 -10.14 1.67
N ASP A 6 12.41 -9.89 2.99
CA ASP A 6 12.61 -8.55 3.56
C ASP A 6 13.93 -7.89 3.12
N SER A 7 14.93 -8.66 2.70
CA SER A 7 16.22 -8.16 2.21
C SER A 7 16.17 -7.47 0.85
N ILE A 8 15.15 -7.76 0.04
CA ILE A 8 14.98 -7.18 -1.31
C ILE A 8 13.86 -6.13 -1.35
N LEU A 9 13.14 -5.92 -0.25
CA LEU A 9 12.08 -4.93 -0.13
C LEU A 9 12.63 -3.55 0.25
N THR A 10 11.92 -2.50 -0.14
CA THR A 10 12.22 -1.12 0.24
C THR A 10 11.78 -0.84 1.67
N TRP A 11 12.66 -0.18 2.44
CA TRP A 11 12.39 0.23 3.82
C TRP A 11 12.77 1.70 4.04
N PRO A 12 12.05 2.44 4.92
CA PRO A 12 10.87 2.00 5.67
C PRO A 12 9.64 1.80 4.77
N PHE A 13 8.71 0.96 5.20
CA PHE A 13 7.44 0.73 4.53
C PHE A 13 6.65 2.04 4.47
N SER A 14 6.33 2.50 3.26
CA SER A 14 5.75 3.84 3.01
C SER A 14 4.45 3.80 2.19
N TYR A 15 3.97 2.61 1.82
CA TYR A 15 2.74 2.44 1.07
C TYR A 15 1.53 2.85 1.91
N LYS A 16 0.56 3.54 1.29
CA LYS A 16 -0.68 3.94 1.96
C LYS A 16 -1.45 2.67 2.35
N VAL A 17 -1.96 2.63 3.57
CA VAL A 17 -2.76 1.53 4.09
C VAL A 17 -4.19 2.00 4.26
N ILE A 18 -5.14 1.22 3.76
CA ILE A 18 -6.57 1.53 3.76
C ILE A 18 -7.28 0.42 4.53
N PHE A 19 -8.05 0.80 5.54
CA PHE A 19 -8.98 -0.08 6.24
C PHE A 19 -10.40 0.16 5.72
N CYS A 20 -11.13 -0.93 5.54
CA CYS A 20 -12.53 -0.92 5.15
C CYS A 20 -13.30 -1.87 6.08
N LEU A 21 -14.31 -1.35 6.77
CA LEU A 21 -15.29 -2.12 7.52
C LEU A 21 -16.57 -2.25 6.70
N TYR A 22 -16.99 -3.49 6.45
CA TYR A 22 -18.14 -3.77 5.59
C TYR A 22 -19.47 -3.60 6.33
N ASP A 23 -20.31 -2.72 5.79
CA ASP A 23 -21.78 -2.79 5.91
C ASP A 23 -22.33 -4.11 5.31
N GLN A 24 -23.12 -4.83 6.12
CA GLN A 24 -23.72 -6.13 5.83
C GLN A 24 -25.22 -6.06 5.48
N THR A 25 -25.80 -4.86 5.34
CA THR A 25 -27.25 -4.64 5.08
C THR A 25 -27.62 -4.52 3.59
N GLY A 26 -26.62 -4.56 2.71
CA GLY A 26 -26.78 -4.29 1.27
C GLY A 26 -26.78 -2.80 0.91
N SER A 27 -26.77 -1.88 1.89
CA SER A 27 -26.72 -0.43 1.61
C SER A 27 -25.35 0.09 1.16
N GLN A 28 -24.32 -0.78 1.14
CA GLN A 28 -22.94 -0.50 0.73
C GLN A 28 -22.30 0.71 1.43
N ARG A 29 -22.75 1.02 2.66
CA ARG A 29 -22.20 2.11 3.48
C ARG A 29 -20.99 1.65 4.28
N HIS A 30 -19.98 1.15 3.57
CA HIS A 30 -18.73 0.72 4.19
C HIS A 30 -17.99 1.90 4.84
N ILE A 31 -17.38 1.66 5.99
CA ILE A 31 -16.54 2.66 6.67
C ILE A 31 -15.12 2.49 6.18
N ILE A 32 -14.59 3.50 5.52
CA ILE A 32 -13.26 3.48 4.91
C ILE A 32 -12.42 4.59 5.54
N ASP A 33 -11.24 4.23 6.02
CA ASP A 33 -10.25 5.19 6.47
C ASP A 33 -8.86 4.69 6.10
N SER A 34 -7.90 5.61 6.01
CA SER A 34 -6.55 5.28 5.56
C SER A 34 -5.51 6.11 6.27
N PHE A 35 -4.30 5.57 6.34
CA PHE A 35 -3.15 6.33 6.82
C PHE A 35 -1.96 6.12 5.89
N ARG A 36 -1.06 7.10 5.89
CA ARG A 36 0.28 6.96 5.32
C ARG A 36 1.26 6.66 6.46
N PRO A 37 2.05 5.58 6.37
CA PRO A 37 3.08 5.26 7.35
C PRO A 37 4.00 6.46 7.64
N ASP A 38 4.24 6.73 8.92
CA ASP A 38 5.30 7.66 9.32
C ASP A 38 6.65 6.96 9.21
N ILE A 39 7.48 7.40 8.28
CA ILE A 39 8.82 6.83 8.02
C ILE A 39 9.77 6.93 9.22
N LYS A 40 9.47 7.77 10.22
CA LYS A 40 10.26 7.87 11.45
C LYS A 40 9.82 6.87 12.52
N SER A 41 8.64 6.26 12.37
CA SER A 41 8.12 5.28 13.33
C SER A 41 8.82 3.93 13.19
N ASN A 42 9.10 3.30 14.34
CA ASN A 42 9.66 1.95 14.41
C ASN A 42 8.73 0.88 13.83
N SER A 43 7.42 1.15 13.77
CA SER A 43 6.42 0.22 13.23
C SER A 43 6.63 -0.10 11.76
N PHE A 44 7.27 0.79 11.00
CA PHE A 44 7.43 0.67 9.56
C PHE A 44 8.88 0.47 9.11
N GLN A 45 9.80 0.34 10.06
CA GLN A 45 11.19 -0.01 9.76
C GLN A 45 11.29 -1.49 9.38
N ARG A 46 12.43 -1.88 8.79
CA ARG A 46 12.74 -3.28 8.52
C ARG A 46 12.62 -4.11 9.80
N PRO A 47 11.81 -5.19 9.81
CA PRO A 47 11.61 -6.03 10.98
C PRO A 47 12.92 -6.62 11.52
N ARG A 48 13.14 -6.47 12.82
CA ARG A 48 14.25 -7.09 13.57
C ARG A 48 13.80 -8.28 14.40
N SER A 49 12.51 -8.39 14.66
CA SER A 49 11.82 -9.48 15.36
C SER A 49 10.71 -10.05 14.47
N ALA A 50 9.96 -11.05 14.96
CA ALA A 50 8.85 -11.65 14.19
C ALA A 50 7.78 -10.61 13.78
N MET A 51 7.50 -9.62 14.63
CA MET A 51 6.49 -8.59 14.39
C MET A 51 6.99 -7.20 14.81
N ASN A 52 6.64 -6.20 14.00
CA ASN A 52 6.77 -4.79 14.38
C ASN A 52 5.63 -4.40 15.30
N ILE A 53 5.78 -3.27 15.99
CA ILE A 53 4.70 -2.65 16.76
C ILE A 53 3.54 -2.34 15.82
N ALA A 54 2.32 -2.72 16.23
CA ALA A 54 1.12 -2.47 15.44
C ALA A 54 0.92 -0.95 15.23
N SER A 55 0.41 -0.58 14.07
CA SER A 55 0.02 0.79 13.76
C SER A 55 -1.23 0.77 12.90
N GLY A 56 -2.10 1.73 13.15
CA GLY A 56 -3.43 1.77 12.56
C GLY A 56 -4.13 3.08 12.88
N ILE A 57 -5.45 3.04 12.99
CA ILE A 57 -6.30 4.22 13.11
C ILE A 57 -7.01 4.15 14.47
N PRO A 58 -6.50 4.82 15.53
CA PRO A 58 -7.06 4.67 16.88
C PRO A 58 -8.53 5.09 17.01
N LYS A 59 -9.01 5.97 16.13
CA LYS A 59 -10.40 6.47 16.10
C LYS A 59 -11.15 6.02 14.84
N PHE A 60 -10.94 4.77 14.42
CA PHE A 60 -11.49 4.23 13.17
C PHE A 60 -13.02 4.25 13.09
N LEU A 61 -13.70 3.83 14.17
CA LEU A 61 -15.16 3.88 14.26
C LEU A 61 -15.59 4.20 15.70
N PRO A 62 -16.47 5.19 15.92
CA PRO A 62 -17.09 5.40 17.22
C PRO A 62 -17.88 4.17 17.69
N LEU A 63 -17.66 3.73 18.93
CA LEU A 63 -18.34 2.56 19.49
C LEU A 63 -19.87 2.72 19.52
N SER A 64 -20.39 3.94 19.62
CA SER A 64 -21.83 4.23 19.58
C SER A 64 -22.50 3.76 18.28
N ILE A 65 -21.73 3.57 17.20
CA ILE A 65 -22.25 3.08 15.92
C ILE A 65 -22.39 1.54 15.92
N ILE A 66 -21.51 0.82 16.62
CA ILE A 66 -21.46 -0.66 16.60
C ILE A 66 -22.16 -1.31 17.80
N GLN A 67 -22.29 -0.59 18.92
CA GLN A 67 -22.96 -1.09 20.13
C GLN A 67 -24.45 -1.45 19.94
N PRO A 68 -25.25 -0.73 19.14
CA PRO A 68 -26.64 -1.12 18.91
C PRO A 68 -26.75 -2.51 18.27
N ALA A 69 -27.65 -3.35 18.78
CA ALA A 69 -27.82 -4.73 18.29
C ALA A 69 -28.20 -4.82 16.80
N ASN A 70 -28.87 -3.81 16.26
CA ASN A 70 -29.26 -3.74 14.85
C ASN A 70 -28.31 -2.88 14.01
N ASN A 71 -27.04 -2.74 14.42
CA ASN A 71 -26.06 -2.02 13.61
C ASN A 71 -25.84 -2.74 12.25
N PRO A 72 -25.41 -2.00 11.22
CA PRO A 72 -25.22 -2.60 9.90
C PRO A 72 -23.90 -3.38 9.75
N TYR A 73 -22.98 -3.30 10.72
CA TYR A 73 -21.59 -3.79 10.58
C TYR A 73 -21.32 -5.14 11.25
N VAL A 74 -22.20 -5.60 12.14
CA VAL A 74 -22.13 -6.89 12.83
C VAL A 74 -23.40 -7.69 12.56
N ARG A 75 -23.24 -8.92 12.07
CA ARG A 75 -24.33 -9.89 11.87
C ARG A 75 -23.82 -11.27 12.25
N ASP A 76 -24.67 -12.07 12.89
CA ASP A 76 -24.32 -13.42 13.35
C ASP A 76 -23.00 -13.46 14.15
N ASP A 77 -22.82 -12.48 15.05
CA ASP A 77 -21.60 -12.27 15.85
C ASP A 77 -20.31 -12.10 15.03
N CYS A 78 -20.43 -11.72 13.76
CA CYS A 78 -19.33 -11.57 12.83
C CYS A 78 -19.23 -10.15 12.25
N MET A 79 -17.99 -9.69 12.11
CA MET A 79 -17.63 -8.41 11.49
C MET A 79 -16.55 -8.65 10.42
N PHE A 80 -16.65 -7.95 9.28
CA PHE A 80 -15.67 -8.08 8.19
C PHE A 80 -14.85 -6.80 8.05
N ILE A 81 -13.53 -6.92 8.22
CA ILE A 81 -12.57 -5.83 8.01
C ILE A 81 -11.62 -6.24 6.89
N ARG A 82 -11.43 -5.35 5.92
CA ARG A 82 -10.44 -5.49 4.86
C ARG A 82 -9.34 -4.46 5.04
N CYS A 83 -8.10 -4.92 4.96
CA CYS A 83 -6.91 -4.08 4.87
C CYS A 83 -6.38 -4.13 3.42
N ILE A 84 -6.10 -2.97 2.84
CA ILE A 84 -5.57 -2.83 1.49
C ILE A 84 -4.30 -2.01 1.59
N VAL A 85 -3.24 -2.50 0.94
CA VAL A 85 -2.02 -1.73 0.72
C VAL A 85 -2.06 -1.17 -0.69
N ASP A 86 -1.93 0.15 -0.78
CA ASP A 86 -1.91 0.87 -2.04
C ASP A 86 -0.48 0.90 -2.59
N PHE A 87 -0.26 0.09 -3.62
CA PHE A 87 1.01 -0.04 -4.32
C PHE A 87 1.14 0.89 -5.52
N GLU A 88 0.32 1.94 -5.65
CA GLU A 88 0.38 2.86 -6.80
C GLU A 88 1.75 3.54 -6.95
N SER A 89 2.50 3.70 -5.85
CA SER A 89 3.88 4.20 -5.86
C SER A 89 4.94 3.16 -6.21
N MET A 90 4.57 1.89 -6.39
CA MET A 90 5.48 0.84 -6.85
C MET A 90 5.73 1.00 -8.36
N PRO A 91 6.94 0.69 -8.88
CA PRO A 91 7.17 0.67 -10.32
C PRO A 91 6.10 -0.14 -11.05
N LYS A 92 5.46 0.46 -12.06
CA LYS A 92 4.29 -0.11 -12.73
C LYS A 92 4.52 -1.53 -13.27
N MET A 93 5.77 -1.87 -13.60
CA MET A 93 6.15 -3.22 -14.03
C MET A 93 5.91 -4.31 -12.97
N CYS A 94 5.88 -3.93 -11.69
CA CYS A 94 5.69 -4.86 -10.58
C CYS A 94 4.20 -5.03 -10.21
N ILE A 95 3.30 -4.15 -10.68
CA ILE A 95 1.88 -4.14 -10.32
C ILE A 95 1.16 -5.46 -10.68
N PRO A 96 1.36 -6.08 -11.86
CA PRO A 96 0.72 -7.36 -12.20
C PRO A 96 1.07 -8.49 -11.22
N TYR A 97 2.27 -8.46 -10.64
CA TYR A 97 2.70 -9.44 -9.65
C TYR A 97 2.10 -9.17 -8.27
N ALA A 98 1.89 -7.90 -7.90
CA ALA A 98 1.20 -7.52 -6.66
C ALA A 98 -0.30 -7.83 -6.68
N LEU A 99 -0.97 -7.67 -7.83
CA LEU A 99 -2.40 -8.00 -7.99
C LEU A 99 -2.68 -9.52 -7.95
N ASN A 100 -1.69 -10.35 -8.28
CA ASN A 100 -1.77 -11.81 -8.20
C ASN A 100 -1.83 -12.35 -6.75
N LEU A 101 -1.54 -11.53 -5.74
CA LEU A 101 -1.57 -11.91 -4.32
C LEU A 101 -2.98 -11.85 -3.69
N ASN A 102 -4.01 -11.37 -4.40
CA ASN A 102 -5.41 -11.53 -3.96
C ASN A 102 -5.91 -12.95 -4.24
N LEU A 103 -5.55 -13.90 -3.39
CA LEU A 103 -5.93 -15.32 -3.48
C LEU A 103 -7.45 -15.59 -3.42
N GLY A 104 -8.27 -14.60 -3.04
CA GLY A 104 -9.72 -14.75 -2.87
C GLY A 104 -10.58 -14.49 -4.12
N LEU A 105 -9.99 -14.08 -5.25
CA LEU A 105 -10.74 -13.84 -6.49
C LEU A 105 -10.54 -14.97 -7.51
N PRO A 106 -11.61 -15.43 -8.20
CA PRO A 106 -11.50 -16.39 -9.30
C PRO A 106 -10.44 -15.96 -10.31
N MET A 107 -9.65 -16.91 -10.82
CA MET A 107 -8.53 -16.67 -11.76
C MET A 107 -8.94 -15.78 -12.94
N SER A 108 -10.14 -15.97 -13.48
CA SER A 108 -10.66 -15.19 -14.60
C SER A 108 -10.83 -13.70 -14.31
N ILE A 109 -11.14 -13.31 -13.05
CA ILE A 109 -11.25 -11.90 -12.65
C ILE A 109 -9.85 -11.30 -12.48
N ARG A 110 -8.90 -12.08 -11.95
CA ARG A 110 -7.51 -11.67 -11.84
C ARG A 110 -6.88 -11.45 -13.22
N GLU A 111 -7.09 -12.38 -14.14
CA GLU A 111 -6.62 -12.27 -15.53
C GLU A 111 -7.20 -11.05 -16.25
N LYS A 112 -8.50 -10.77 -16.08
CA LYS A 112 -9.12 -9.57 -16.66
C LYS A 112 -8.53 -8.27 -16.11
N ALA A 113 -8.26 -8.20 -14.80
CA ALA A 113 -7.64 -7.03 -14.19
C ALA A 113 -6.19 -6.82 -14.69
N ILE A 114 -5.44 -7.91 -14.83
CA ILE A 114 -4.08 -7.90 -15.40
C ILE A 114 -4.11 -7.44 -16.86
N GLN A 115 -5.04 -7.98 -17.65
CA GLN A 115 -5.21 -7.64 -19.06
C GLN A 115 -5.55 -6.14 -19.23
N ALA A 116 -6.51 -5.62 -18.47
CA ALA A 116 -6.91 -4.21 -18.53
C ALA A 116 -5.77 -3.26 -18.17
N GLU A 117 -4.97 -3.58 -17.15
CA GLU A 117 -3.79 -2.77 -16.79
C GLU A 117 -2.71 -2.86 -17.87
N SER A 118 -2.48 -4.04 -18.45
CA SER A 118 -1.53 -4.23 -19.55
C SER A 118 -1.92 -3.45 -20.81
N GLU A 119 -3.21 -3.32 -21.09
CA GLU A 119 -3.77 -2.56 -22.22
C GLU A 119 -3.66 -1.05 -21.99
N LYS A 120 -3.89 -0.60 -20.76
CA LYS A 120 -3.66 0.80 -20.35
C LYS A 120 -2.20 1.21 -20.54
N LEU A 121 -1.26 0.31 -20.28
CA LEU A 121 0.18 0.52 -20.51
C LEU A 121 0.57 0.53 -22.00
N ARG A 122 -0.21 -0.09 -22.88
CA ARG A 122 0.00 -0.04 -24.35
C ARG A 122 -0.55 1.23 -24.99
N SER A 123 -1.32 2.04 -24.25
CA SER A 123 -1.78 3.34 -24.76
C SER A 123 -0.61 4.34 -24.82
N PRO A 124 -0.33 5.00 -25.96
CA PRO A 124 0.89 5.81 -26.14
C PRO A 124 0.97 7.09 -25.30
N SER A 125 -0.03 7.43 -24.49
CA SER A 125 -0.14 8.72 -23.80
C SER A 125 0.72 8.86 -22.53
N SER A 126 1.70 7.98 -22.29
CA SER A 126 2.61 8.09 -21.13
C SER A 126 4.11 7.97 -21.43
N LEU A 127 4.53 8.01 -22.70
CA LEU A 127 5.95 8.21 -23.05
C LEU A 127 6.31 9.70 -23.15
N SER A 128 6.39 10.37 -22.00
CA SER A 128 7.26 11.53 -21.77
C SER A 128 7.42 11.63 -20.25
N THR A 129 8.58 11.46 -19.63
CA THR A 129 9.88 12.07 -19.90
C THR A 129 10.91 11.22 -19.14
N VAL A 130 11.75 10.45 -19.84
CA VAL A 130 12.97 9.91 -19.26
C VAL A 130 14.07 10.92 -19.54
N THR A 131 14.28 11.86 -18.62
CA THR A 131 15.47 12.72 -18.68
C THR A 131 16.67 11.86 -18.34
N ARG A 132 17.43 11.53 -19.39
CA ARG A 132 18.73 10.89 -19.35
C ARG A 132 19.72 11.88 -18.72
N CYS A 133 20.05 11.74 -17.44
CA CYS A 133 21.22 12.42 -16.88
C CYS A 133 22.47 11.74 -17.43
N THR A 134 23.02 12.31 -18.49
CA THR A 134 24.38 12.01 -18.94
C THR A 134 25.37 12.75 -18.05
N GLU A 135 26.31 12.00 -17.48
CA GLU A 135 27.52 12.53 -16.87
C GLU A 135 28.29 13.40 -17.87
N SER A 136 28.67 14.60 -17.45
CA SER A 136 29.78 15.32 -18.05
C SER A 136 30.53 16.11 -16.99
N SER A 137 31.75 15.65 -16.76
CA SER A 137 32.84 16.27 -15.99
C SER A 137 33.07 17.74 -16.38
N THR A 138 33.48 18.59 -15.43
CA THR A 138 34.76 19.36 -15.39
C THR A 138 34.63 20.70 -14.62
N LYS A 139 35.72 21.06 -13.92
CA LYS A 139 36.12 22.31 -13.23
C LYS A 139 35.85 22.32 -11.72
N ILE A 140 36.83 21.93 -10.90
CA ILE A 140 38.00 22.72 -10.43
C ILE A 140 37.57 24.04 -9.83
N ASP A 141 37.56 24.11 -8.50
CA ASP A 141 37.96 25.29 -7.74
C ASP A 141 38.75 24.88 -6.51
N HIS A 142 39.91 25.51 -6.37
CA HIS A 142 40.87 25.35 -5.28
C HIS A 142 40.33 25.92 -3.97
N LEU A 143 40.46 25.17 -2.88
CA LEU A 143 40.54 25.73 -1.53
C LEU A 143 41.53 24.91 -0.69
N THR A 144 42.73 25.46 -0.55
CA THR A 144 43.78 25.04 0.38
C THR A 144 43.47 25.59 1.76
N VAL A 145 43.38 24.75 2.80
CA VAL A 145 43.70 25.13 4.19
C VAL A 145 44.29 23.93 4.97
N LYS A 146 45.58 24.09 5.29
CA LYS A 146 46.37 23.62 6.46
C LYS A 146 46.52 22.11 6.75
N THR A 147 47.78 21.67 6.70
CA THR A 147 48.58 21.52 7.94
C THR A 147 49.96 22.12 7.71
#